data_AF-A0A518A5S7-F1
#
_entry.id   AF-A0A518A5S7-F1
#
_cell.length_a   1.000
_cell.length_b   1.000
_cell.length_c   1.000
_cell.angle_alpha   90.00
_cell.angle_beta   90.00
_cell.angle_gamma   90.00
#
_symmetry.space_group_name_H-M   'P 1'
#
loop_
_entity.id
_entity.type
_entity.pdbx_description
1 polymer ?
#
loop_
_entity_poly.entity_id
_entity_poly.type
_entity_poly.pdbx_seq_one_letter_code
_entity_poly.pdbx_strand_id
1 'polypeptide(L)'
;MHKSGVVFAWLVVLAAIAAIPLTAKVLAVRSSWLQAVEKNDAQIAKNEAEIEAKSKESKDLRTELTREMLGWDRYWDAQVTVANQQTGEIQIPIGSDNGLGSADAAAAKPVVFAFQAVPGQQGSTSYVGAFRVTALDTNRALLKKVTPPESGEAAQWQNGTWRLRALVPPQYISILRTLRDQMVERKQERQRKQDRIQDLNRLLAAAQQRLDARVSELIGSDNAPQGENLPVELRKGLVAGLEEEEQERNQEFLETDRLRRDLLKVFQEQQDLIKEVSQLTRQLPHQDQGYGEKKQETGDKLSEATPQ
;
A
#
# COMPACT_ATOMS: atom_id res chain seq x y z
N MET A 1 107.17 69.50 3.04
CA MET A 1 105.91 68.82 2.65
C MET A 1 105.05 69.82 1.87
N HIS A 2 104.74 69.52 0.60
CA HIS A 2 103.97 70.45 -0.24
C HIS A 2 102.57 70.68 0.33
N LYS A 3 102.16 71.95 0.49
CA LYS A 3 100.83 72.33 0.98
C LYS A 3 99.69 71.73 0.15
N SER A 4 99.93 71.44 -1.12
CA SER A 4 98.98 70.73 -2.00
C SER A 4 98.71 69.29 -1.54
N GLY A 5 99.72 68.56 -1.05
CA GLY A 5 99.55 67.17 -0.60
C GLY A 5 98.65 67.02 0.63
N VAL A 6 98.67 68.00 1.54
CA VAL A 6 97.82 67.99 2.75
C VAL A 6 96.36 68.25 2.40
N VAL A 7 96.09 69.16 1.45
CA VAL A 7 94.73 69.46 0.97
C VAL A 7 94.15 68.26 0.22
N PHE A 8 94.93 67.60 -0.64
CA PHE A 8 94.49 66.38 -1.31
C PHE A 8 94.24 65.23 -0.33
N ALA A 9 95.08 65.06 0.70
CA ALA A 9 94.86 64.05 1.74
C ALA A 9 93.54 64.28 2.50
N TRP A 10 93.23 65.54 2.85
CA TRP A 10 91.96 65.89 3.50
C TRP A 10 90.73 65.65 2.61
N LEU A 11 90.81 65.93 1.32
CA LEU A 11 89.74 65.63 0.36
C LEU A 11 89.50 64.12 0.22
N VAL A 12 90.58 63.32 0.21
CA VAL A 12 90.46 61.85 0.17
C VAL A 12 89.80 61.33 1.45
N VAL A 13 90.13 61.88 2.62
CA VAL A 13 89.50 61.50 3.89
C VAL A 13 88.01 61.88 3.93
N LEU A 14 87.64 63.08 3.48
CA LEU A 14 86.24 63.50 3.41
C LEU A 14 85.43 62.68 2.39
N ALA A 15 86.02 62.37 1.24
CA ALA A 15 85.41 61.48 0.25
C ALA A 15 85.22 60.05 0.80
N ALA A 16 86.19 59.52 1.55
CA ALA A 16 86.08 58.22 2.21
C ALA A 16 84.97 58.20 3.27
N ILE A 17 84.85 59.26 4.09
CA ILE A 17 83.78 59.37 5.09
C ILE A 17 82.40 59.47 4.41
N ALA A 18 82.28 60.23 3.31
CA ALA A 18 81.03 60.36 2.56
C ALA A 18 80.66 59.10 1.76
N ALA A 19 81.64 58.30 1.33
CA ALA A 19 81.41 57.07 0.59
C ALA A 19 80.77 55.97 1.45
N ILE A 20 81.07 55.90 2.75
CA ILE A 20 80.54 54.88 3.67
C ILE A 20 78.98 54.90 3.75
N PRO A 21 78.31 56.03 4.08
CA PRO A 21 76.85 56.08 4.15
C PRO A 21 76.19 55.91 2.78
N LEU A 22 76.84 56.34 1.70
CA LEU A 22 76.34 56.22 0.34
C LEU A 22 76.37 54.75 -0.12
N THR A 23 77.45 54.03 0.19
CA THR A 23 77.58 52.58 -0.06
C THR A 23 76.58 51.78 0.78
N ALA A 24 76.34 52.18 2.03
CA ALA A 24 75.32 51.57 2.88
C ALA A 24 73.89 51.75 2.33
N LYS A 25 73.56 52.94 1.80
CA LYS A 25 72.27 53.18 1.13
C LYS A 25 72.12 52.37 -0.16
N VAL A 26 73.18 52.27 -0.96
CA VAL A 26 73.19 51.45 -2.19
C VAL A 26 73.00 49.96 -1.85
N LEU A 27 73.64 49.47 -0.78
CA LEU A 27 73.46 48.10 -0.29
C LEU A 27 72.04 47.86 0.23
N ALA A 28 71.45 48.82 0.96
CA ALA A 28 70.08 48.72 1.46
C ALA A 28 69.03 48.74 0.33
N VAL A 29 69.26 49.55 -0.72
CA VAL A 29 68.42 49.54 -1.92
C VAL A 29 68.58 48.22 -2.67
N ARG A 30 69.82 47.72 -2.83
CA ARG A 30 70.04 46.42 -3.46
C ARG A 30 69.37 45.28 -2.70
N SER A 31 69.42 45.29 -1.37
CA SER A 31 68.77 44.25 -0.55
C SER A 31 67.24 44.35 -0.62
N SER A 32 66.66 45.55 -0.67
CA SER A 32 65.22 45.71 -0.85
C SER A 32 64.75 45.26 -2.23
N TRP A 33 65.52 45.52 -3.30
CA TRP A 33 65.25 44.98 -4.63
C TRP A 33 65.38 43.45 -4.67
N LEU A 34 66.40 42.87 -4.04
CA LEU A 34 66.54 41.41 -3.95
C LEU A 34 65.37 40.77 -3.19
N GLN A 35 64.94 41.35 -2.08
CA GLN A 35 63.74 40.90 -1.37
C GLN A 35 62.46 41.05 -2.19
N ALA A 36 62.34 42.13 -2.98
CA ALA A 36 61.20 42.33 -3.87
C ALA A 36 61.19 41.31 -5.01
N VAL A 37 62.35 40.99 -5.59
CA VAL A 37 62.50 39.95 -6.61
C VAL A 37 62.15 38.59 -6.03
N GLU A 38 62.69 38.22 -4.86
CA GLU A 38 62.38 36.94 -4.21
C GLU A 38 60.89 36.80 -3.87
N LYS A 39 60.25 37.87 -3.39
CA LYS A 39 58.79 37.89 -3.16
C LYS A 39 57.99 37.76 -4.46
N ASN A 40 58.40 38.45 -5.51
CA ASN A 40 57.76 38.36 -6.81
C ASN A 40 57.91 36.96 -7.40
N ASP A 41 59.09 36.35 -7.32
CA ASP A 41 59.33 34.98 -7.79
C ASP A 41 58.46 33.98 -7.02
N ALA A 42 58.38 34.10 -5.70
CA ALA A 42 57.49 33.27 -4.89
C ALA A 42 56.00 33.49 -5.23
N GLN A 43 55.60 34.73 -5.50
CA GLN A 43 54.23 35.06 -5.89
C GLN A 43 53.90 34.57 -7.30
N ILE A 44 54.85 34.64 -8.24
CA ILE A 44 54.72 34.09 -9.59
C ILE A 44 54.56 32.57 -9.51
N ALA A 45 55.43 31.87 -8.77
CA ALA A 45 55.34 30.42 -8.58
C ALA A 45 54.00 30.00 -7.95
N LYS A 46 53.51 30.75 -6.96
CA LYS A 46 52.20 30.50 -6.34
C LYS A 46 51.05 30.74 -7.34
N ASN A 47 51.08 31.87 -8.05
CA ASN A 47 50.04 32.20 -9.02
C ASN A 47 50.02 31.19 -10.18
N GLU A 48 51.18 30.72 -10.63
CA GLU A 48 51.30 29.70 -11.68
C GLU A 48 50.67 28.37 -11.23
N ALA A 49 50.93 27.93 -10.00
CA ALA A 49 50.30 26.76 -9.42
C ALA A 49 48.76 26.92 -9.28
N GLU A 50 48.28 28.10 -8.85
CA GLU A 50 46.84 28.37 -8.76
C GLU A 50 46.15 28.43 -10.13
N ILE A 51 46.80 29.03 -11.13
CA ILE A 51 46.32 29.06 -12.51
C ILE A 51 46.26 27.64 -13.07
N GLU A 52 47.29 26.83 -12.85
CA GLU A 52 47.31 25.44 -13.31
C GLU A 52 46.16 24.65 -12.67
N ALA A 53 45.98 24.74 -11.35
CA ALA A 53 44.90 24.07 -10.63
C ALA A 53 43.51 24.47 -11.15
N LYS A 54 43.23 25.78 -11.28
CA LYS A 54 41.96 26.29 -11.81
C LYS A 54 41.76 25.92 -13.27
N SER A 55 42.82 25.86 -14.07
CA SER A 55 42.74 25.44 -15.46
C SER A 55 42.37 23.96 -15.60
N LYS A 56 42.89 23.10 -14.71
CA LYS A 56 42.51 21.68 -14.63
C LYS A 56 41.05 21.54 -14.22
N GLU A 57 40.63 22.21 -13.14
CA GLU A 57 39.25 22.21 -12.69
C GLU A 57 38.28 22.68 -13.78
N SER A 58 38.60 23.76 -14.51
CA SER A 58 37.76 24.24 -15.61
C SER A 58 37.69 23.23 -16.76
N LYS A 59 38.79 22.54 -17.09
CA LYS A 59 38.79 21.47 -18.12
C LYS A 59 37.96 20.28 -17.66
N ASP A 60 38.05 19.89 -16.40
CA ASP A 60 37.28 18.78 -15.84
C ASP A 60 35.78 19.10 -15.83
N LEU A 61 35.39 20.28 -15.34
CA LEU A 61 34.00 20.74 -15.35
C LEU A 61 33.44 20.88 -16.78
N ARG A 62 34.24 21.36 -17.73
CA ARG A 62 33.83 21.40 -19.15
C ARG A 62 33.65 20.00 -19.71
N THR A 63 34.51 19.06 -19.32
CA THR A 63 34.41 17.65 -19.76
C THR A 63 33.19 16.98 -19.16
N GLU A 64 32.91 17.24 -17.89
CA GLU A 64 31.72 16.77 -17.18
C GLU A 64 30.44 17.35 -17.79
N LEU A 65 30.38 18.68 -17.97
CA LEU A 65 29.27 19.33 -18.67
C LEU A 65 29.09 18.77 -20.08
N THR A 66 30.18 18.57 -20.82
CA THR A 66 30.11 17.99 -22.17
C THR A 66 29.59 16.55 -22.11
N ARG A 67 30.02 15.75 -21.14
CA ARG A 67 29.54 14.38 -20.94
C ARG A 67 28.05 14.33 -20.58
N GLU A 68 27.61 15.22 -19.71
CA GLU A 68 26.20 15.35 -19.37
C GLU A 68 25.40 15.80 -20.59
N MET A 69 25.86 16.84 -21.30
CA MET A 69 25.20 17.36 -22.50
C MET A 69 25.19 16.38 -23.67
N LEU A 70 26.23 15.56 -23.85
CA LEU A 70 26.27 14.51 -24.90
C LEU A 70 25.14 13.49 -24.76
N GLY A 71 24.66 13.26 -23.54
CA GLY A 71 23.51 12.41 -23.28
C GLY A 71 22.17 13.05 -23.65
N TRP A 72 22.14 14.34 -23.91
CA TRP A 72 20.95 15.09 -24.29
C TRP A 72 21.12 15.60 -25.73
N ASP A 73 20.50 14.90 -26.67
CA ASP A 73 20.47 15.31 -28.08
C ASP A 73 19.65 16.61 -28.28
N ARG A 74 19.28 16.93 -29.52
CA ARG A 74 18.44 18.07 -29.89
C ARG A 74 17.21 18.23 -28.97
N TYR A 75 16.93 19.49 -28.63
CA TYR A 75 15.70 19.90 -27.97
C TYR A 75 14.97 20.94 -28.80
N TRP A 76 13.67 21.05 -28.54
CA TRP A 76 12.81 22.08 -29.11
C TRP A 76 11.91 22.66 -28.02
N ASP A 77 11.85 23.98 -27.94
CA ASP A 77 10.85 24.66 -27.12
C ASP A 77 9.68 25.03 -28.02
N ALA A 78 8.52 24.40 -27.79
CA ALA A 78 7.36 24.46 -28.70
C ALA A 78 6.08 24.78 -27.93
N GLN A 79 5.19 25.55 -28.56
CA GLN A 79 3.84 25.73 -28.04
C GLN A 79 3.03 24.45 -28.25
N VAL A 80 2.76 23.72 -27.17
CA VAL A 80 1.99 22.47 -27.22
C VAL A 80 0.51 22.77 -26.98
N THR A 81 -0.32 22.17 -27.82
CA THR A 81 -1.78 22.13 -27.63
C THR A 81 -2.19 20.68 -27.39
N VAL A 82 -2.87 20.41 -26.27
CA VAL A 82 -3.45 19.09 -25.99
C VAL A 82 -4.68 18.91 -26.88
N ALA A 83 -4.55 18.08 -27.92
CA ALA A 83 -5.59 17.88 -28.92
C ALA A 83 -6.67 16.91 -28.42
N ASN A 84 -6.28 15.88 -27.67
CA ASN A 84 -7.22 14.92 -27.09
C ASN A 84 -6.73 14.43 -25.72
N GLN A 85 -7.47 14.79 -24.68
CA GLN A 85 -7.15 14.42 -23.30
C GLN A 85 -7.42 12.94 -22.98
N GLN A 86 -8.29 12.25 -23.73
CA GLN A 86 -8.56 10.83 -23.49
C GLN A 86 -7.44 9.93 -24.05
N THR A 87 -6.95 10.25 -25.25
CA THR A 87 -5.92 9.45 -25.92
C THR A 87 -4.51 9.94 -25.61
N GLY A 88 -4.37 11.11 -24.99
CA GLY A 88 -3.09 11.74 -24.72
C GLY A 88 -2.41 12.24 -25.99
N GLU A 89 -3.19 12.76 -26.94
CA GLU A 89 -2.66 13.33 -28.18
C GLU A 89 -2.38 14.82 -28.01
N ILE A 90 -1.20 15.23 -28.47
CA ILE A 90 -0.73 16.60 -28.44
C ILE A 90 -0.36 17.05 -29.85
N GLN A 91 -0.57 18.32 -30.13
CA GLN A 91 -0.20 18.97 -31.38
C GLN A 91 0.88 20.00 -31.11
N ILE A 92 1.90 20.03 -31.97
CA ILE A 92 3.02 20.97 -31.87
C ILE A 92 3.29 21.64 -33.22
N PRO A 93 3.71 22.92 -33.23
CA PRO A 93 4.07 23.67 -34.43
C PRO A 93 5.51 23.37 -34.86
N ILE A 94 5.89 22.10 -34.84
CA ILE A 94 7.21 21.61 -35.24
C ILE A 94 6.98 20.44 -36.19
N GLY A 95 7.58 20.52 -37.37
CA GLY A 95 7.44 19.52 -38.42
C GLY A 95 8.78 18.98 -38.93
N SER A 96 8.77 18.39 -40.13
CA SER A 96 9.97 17.82 -40.77
C SER A 96 11.09 18.83 -40.96
N ASP A 97 10.77 20.09 -41.30
CA ASP A 97 11.76 21.14 -41.57
C ASP A 97 12.56 21.54 -40.33
N ASN A 98 11.98 21.26 -39.15
CA ASN A 98 12.60 21.52 -37.86
C ASN A 98 13.44 20.31 -37.37
N GLY A 99 13.56 19.27 -38.19
CA GLY A 99 14.31 18.05 -37.93
C GLY A 99 13.66 17.10 -36.94
N LEU A 100 12.32 17.12 -36.82
CA LEU A 100 11.59 16.18 -35.98
C LEU A 100 11.61 14.75 -36.56
N GLY A 101 11.77 14.61 -37.89
CA GLY A 101 11.82 13.34 -38.61
C GLY A 101 11.59 13.52 -40.11
N SER A 102 11.50 12.41 -40.86
CA SER A 102 11.06 12.43 -42.26
C SER A 102 9.54 12.29 -42.35
N ALA A 103 8.92 13.02 -43.29
CA ALA A 103 7.50 12.91 -43.61
C ALA A 103 7.14 11.63 -44.39
N ASP A 104 8.14 10.84 -44.79
CA ASP A 104 7.93 9.58 -45.50
C ASP A 104 7.16 8.57 -44.64
N ALA A 105 6.04 8.05 -45.17
CA ALA A 105 5.21 7.07 -44.46
C ALA A 105 5.93 5.75 -44.13
N ALA A 106 6.99 5.42 -44.87
CA ALA A 106 7.83 4.24 -44.65
C ALA A 106 8.96 4.47 -43.62
N ALA A 107 9.23 5.71 -43.22
CA ALA A 107 10.26 6.02 -42.24
C ALA A 107 9.79 5.67 -40.82
N ALA A 108 10.73 5.26 -39.97
CA ALA A 108 10.46 5.01 -38.56
C ALA A 108 10.00 6.30 -37.88
N LYS A 109 8.78 6.27 -37.32
CA LYS A 109 8.20 7.42 -36.62
C LYS A 109 8.97 7.68 -35.32
N PRO A 110 9.57 8.87 -35.16
CA PRO A 110 10.42 9.17 -34.02
C PRO A 110 9.61 9.28 -32.72
N VAL A 111 10.30 9.03 -31.61
CA VAL A 111 9.78 9.21 -30.25
C VAL A 111 10.51 10.39 -29.64
N VAL A 112 9.76 11.33 -29.06
CA VAL A 112 10.28 12.48 -28.34
C VAL A 112 9.82 12.46 -26.89
N PHE A 113 10.61 13.07 -26.03
CA PHE A 113 10.36 13.15 -24.60
C PHE A 113 9.91 14.56 -24.24
N ALA A 114 8.73 14.68 -23.64
CA ALA A 114 8.09 15.96 -23.38
C ALA A 114 8.20 16.39 -21.92
N PHE A 115 8.54 17.66 -21.73
CA PHE A 115 8.69 18.32 -20.44
C PHE A 115 7.86 19.60 -20.42
N GLN A 116 6.90 19.67 -19.51
CA GLN A 116 6.01 20.81 -19.33
C GLN A 116 6.57 21.75 -18.25
N ALA A 117 6.48 23.06 -18.45
CA ALA A 117 6.84 24.04 -17.42
C ALA A 117 5.90 23.93 -16.19
N VAL A 118 6.46 23.98 -14.99
CA VAL A 118 5.68 23.96 -13.75
C VAL A 118 5.11 25.36 -13.48
N PRO A 119 3.78 25.52 -13.34
CA PRO A 119 3.18 26.83 -13.08
C PRO A 119 3.74 27.46 -11.81
N GLY A 120 4.11 28.74 -11.88
CA GLY A 120 4.63 29.49 -10.74
C GLY A 120 6.09 29.20 -10.36
N GLN A 121 6.79 28.32 -11.07
CA GLN A 121 8.22 28.05 -10.85
C GLN A 121 9.01 28.28 -12.14
N GLN A 122 9.68 29.43 -12.22
CA GLN A 122 10.48 29.79 -13.38
C GLN A 122 11.67 28.82 -13.54
N GLY A 123 11.79 28.21 -14.72
CA GLY A 123 12.86 27.26 -15.04
C GLY A 123 12.65 25.83 -14.55
N SER A 124 11.57 25.55 -13.80
CA SER A 124 11.21 24.18 -13.39
C SER A 124 10.37 23.50 -14.47
N THR A 125 10.76 22.29 -14.86
CA THR A 125 10.03 21.48 -15.84
C THR A 125 9.67 20.12 -15.25
N SER A 126 8.43 19.69 -15.44
CA SER A 126 7.96 18.35 -15.09
C SER A 126 7.96 17.45 -16.33
N TYR A 127 8.40 16.20 -16.17
CA TYR A 127 8.37 15.21 -17.24
C TYR A 127 6.93 14.69 -17.43
N VAL A 128 6.39 14.86 -18.63
CA VAL A 128 5.03 14.41 -18.99
C VAL A 128 5.06 12.98 -19.53
N GLY A 129 6.05 12.67 -20.37
CA GLY A 129 6.17 11.34 -20.95
C GLY A 129 6.87 11.30 -22.31
N ALA A 130 6.91 10.10 -22.86
CA ALA A 130 7.39 9.84 -24.21
C ALA A 130 6.20 9.86 -25.19
N PHE A 131 6.37 10.54 -26.31
CA PHE A 131 5.37 10.76 -27.35
C PHE A 131 5.92 10.28 -28.69
N ARG A 132 5.15 9.46 -29.40
CA ARG A 132 5.47 9.04 -30.75
C ARG A 132 4.78 9.96 -31.73
N VAL A 133 5.50 10.43 -32.74
CA VAL A 133 4.92 11.20 -33.85
C VAL A 133 3.97 10.29 -34.62
N THR A 134 2.70 10.67 -34.76
CA THR A 134 1.68 9.89 -35.48
C THR A 134 1.43 10.43 -36.87
N ALA A 135 1.39 11.76 -36.99
CA ALA A 135 1.32 12.50 -38.26
C ALA A 135 2.36 13.61 -38.26
N LEU A 136 3.06 13.78 -39.38
CA LEU A 136 4.13 14.77 -39.55
C LEU A 136 3.88 15.55 -40.83
N ASP A 137 3.72 16.85 -40.69
CA ASP A 137 3.71 17.82 -41.78
C ASP A 137 5.01 18.64 -41.74
N THR A 138 5.19 19.53 -42.72
CA THR A 138 6.34 20.45 -42.84
C THR A 138 6.59 21.28 -41.58
N ASN A 139 5.53 21.85 -40.98
CA ASN A 139 5.60 22.78 -39.85
C ASN A 139 4.75 22.38 -38.64
N ARG A 140 4.18 21.17 -38.62
CA ARG A 140 3.37 20.69 -37.51
C ARG A 140 3.47 19.19 -37.37
N ALA A 141 3.27 18.71 -36.15
CA ALA A 141 3.19 17.29 -35.87
C ALA A 141 2.07 17.01 -34.88
N LEU A 142 1.42 15.88 -35.09
CA LEU A 142 0.56 15.25 -34.12
C LEU A 142 1.35 14.15 -33.44
N LEU A 143 1.32 14.13 -32.11
CA LEU A 143 2.01 13.15 -31.31
C LEU A 143 1.05 12.47 -30.36
N LYS A 144 1.30 11.19 -30.13
CA LYS A 144 0.53 10.37 -29.21
C LYS A 144 1.45 9.80 -28.15
N LYS A 145 1.03 9.89 -26.88
CA LYS A 145 1.79 9.32 -25.78
C LYS A 145 2.02 7.82 -26.02
N VAL A 146 3.26 7.36 -25.88
CA VAL A 146 3.65 5.96 -26.13
C VAL A 146 2.94 5.02 -25.16
N THR A 147 2.79 5.46 -23.91
CA THR A 147 1.96 4.79 -22.90
C THR A 147 0.69 5.60 -22.74
N PRO A 148 -0.51 4.99 -22.82
CA PRO A 148 -1.75 5.70 -22.57
C PRO A 148 -1.70 6.47 -21.24
N PRO A 149 -2.24 7.69 -21.18
CA PRO A 149 -2.29 8.45 -19.94
C PRO A 149 -3.11 7.72 -18.87
N GLU A 150 -2.75 7.91 -17.61
CA GLU A 150 -3.60 7.44 -16.51
C GLU A 150 -4.92 8.25 -16.44
N SER A 151 -5.92 7.69 -15.76
CA SER A 151 -7.21 8.37 -15.58
C SER A 151 -6.99 9.71 -14.88
N GLY A 152 -7.38 10.80 -15.54
CA GLY A 152 -7.23 12.17 -15.03
C GLY A 152 -5.83 12.79 -15.22
N GLU A 153 -4.84 12.06 -15.72
CA GLU A 153 -3.47 12.59 -15.92
C GLU A 153 -3.46 13.67 -17.00
N ALA A 154 -4.06 13.40 -18.16
CA ALA A 154 -4.08 14.34 -19.27
C ALA A 154 -4.91 15.60 -19.02
N ALA A 155 -5.79 15.58 -18.01
CA ALA A 155 -6.50 16.77 -17.57
C ALA A 155 -5.60 17.75 -16.81
N GLN A 156 -4.45 17.29 -16.29
CA GLN A 156 -3.47 18.13 -15.61
C GLN A 156 -2.49 18.80 -16.58
N TRP A 157 -2.44 18.32 -17.83
CA TRP A 157 -1.56 18.87 -18.86
C TRP A 157 -2.08 20.25 -19.29
N GLN A 158 -1.21 21.25 -19.28
CA GLN A 158 -1.57 22.61 -19.67
C GLN A 158 -1.02 22.91 -21.06
N ASN A 159 -1.82 23.60 -21.85
CA ASN A 159 -1.35 24.19 -23.09
C ASN A 159 -0.31 25.27 -22.78
N GLY A 160 0.79 25.30 -23.52
CA GLY A 160 1.91 26.19 -23.20
C GLY A 160 3.19 25.77 -23.88
N THR A 161 4.27 26.50 -23.56
CA THR A 161 5.60 26.14 -24.03
C THR A 161 6.10 24.91 -23.29
N TRP A 162 6.28 23.82 -24.03
CA TRP A 162 6.92 22.61 -23.52
C TRP A 162 8.28 22.44 -24.18
N ARG A 163 9.20 21.82 -23.43
CA ARG A 163 10.48 21.39 -23.96
C ARG A 163 10.36 19.95 -24.42
N LEU A 164 10.62 19.71 -25.70
CA LEU A 164 10.66 18.40 -26.31
C LEU A 164 12.12 18.02 -26.53
N ARG A 165 12.47 16.76 -26.31
CA ARG A 165 13.83 16.24 -26.55
C ARG A 165 13.80 14.99 -27.39
N ALA A 166 14.75 14.87 -28.31
CA ALA A 166 14.91 13.66 -29.12
C ALA A 166 15.40 12.47 -28.28
N LEU A 167 16.25 12.75 -27.29
CA LEU A 167 16.86 11.73 -26.45
C LEU A 167 16.89 12.15 -24.98
N VAL A 168 16.72 11.16 -24.11
CA VAL A 168 16.93 11.27 -22.67
C VAL A 168 18.04 10.27 -22.31
N PRO A 169 19.01 10.65 -21.45
CA PRO A 169 20.10 9.76 -21.09
C PRO A 169 19.61 8.39 -20.58
N PRO A 170 20.26 7.27 -20.96
CA PRO A 170 19.80 5.91 -20.64
C PRO A 170 19.57 5.66 -19.15
N GLN A 171 20.35 6.30 -18.27
CA GLN A 171 20.21 6.22 -16.82
C GLN A 171 18.83 6.67 -16.31
N TYR A 172 18.22 7.68 -16.93
CA TYR A 172 16.88 8.11 -16.55
C TYR A 172 15.81 7.21 -17.16
N ILE A 173 16.05 6.66 -18.36
CA ILE A 173 15.12 5.73 -19.01
C ILE A 173 14.95 4.47 -18.16
N SER A 174 16.05 3.91 -17.62
CA SER A 174 15.97 2.74 -16.73
C SER A 174 15.21 3.05 -15.45
N ILE A 175 15.47 4.20 -14.82
CA ILE A 175 14.74 4.65 -13.62
C ILE A 175 13.25 4.80 -13.92
N LEU A 176 12.89 5.49 -15.01
CA LEU A 176 11.48 5.67 -15.42
C LEU A 176 10.79 4.34 -15.71
N ARG A 177 11.51 3.37 -16.27
CA ARG A 177 10.98 2.02 -16.50
C ARG A 177 10.73 1.29 -15.17
N THR A 178 11.69 1.30 -14.26
CA THR A 178 11.53 0.69 -12.92
C THR A 178 10.37 1.33 -12.14
N LEU A 179 10.28 2.66 -12.14
CA LEU A 179 9.18 3.38 -11.47
C LEU A 179 7.82 3.02 -12.09
N ARG A 180 7.76 2.83 -13.41
CA ARG A 180 6.55 2.35 -14.09
C ARG A 180 6.19 0.94 -13.68
N ASP A 181 7.14 0.02 -13.67
CA ASP A 181 6.89 -1.37 -13.30
C ASP A 181 6.36 -1.46 -11.85
N GLN A 182 6.96 -0.69 -10.93
CA GLN A 182 6.48 -0.56 -9.54
C GLN A 182 5.08 0.05 -9.47
N MET A 183 4.77 1.04 -10.31
CA MET A 183 3.43 1.66 -10.35
C MET A 183 2.37 0.64 -10.82
N VAL A 184 2.67 -0.15 -11.85
CA VAL A 184 1.78 -1.21 -12.35
C VAL A 184 1.56 -2.28 -11.28
N GLU A 185 2.63 -2.74 -10.64
CA GLU A 185 2.55 -3.72 -9.54
C GLU A 185 1.66 -3.22 -8.41
N ARG A 186 1.89 -1.99 -7.91
CA ARG A 186 1.07 -1.39 -6.85
C ARG A 186 -0.40 -1.21 -7.26
N LYS A 187 -0.67 -0.92 -8.54
CA LYS A 187 -2.03 -0.82 -9.06
C LYS A 187 -2.73 -2.18 -9.05
N GLN A 188 -2.04 -3.24 -9.46
CA GLN A 188 -2.56 -4.61 -9.41
C GLN A 188 -2.82 -5.06 -7.97
N GLU A 189 -1.89 -4.78 -7.05
CA GLU A 189 -2.08 -5.07 -5.62
C GLU A 189 -3.29 -4.34 -5.03
N ARG A 190 -3.45 -3.05 -5.38
CA ARG A 190 -4.61 -2.27 -4.94
C ARG A 190 -5.90 -2.89 -5.45
N GLN A 191 -5.97 -3.28 -6.72
CA GLN A 191 -7.15 -3.92 -7.28
C GLN A 191 -7.47 -5.23 -6.56
N ARG A 192 -6.48 -6.11 -6.35
CA ARG A 192 -6.67 -7.37 -5.61
C ARG A 192 -7.20 -7.14 -4.19
N LYS A 193 -6.72 -6.10 -3.51
CA LYS A 193 -7.22 -5.72 -2.18
C LYS A 193 -8.67 -5.21 -2.23
N GLN A 194 -9.02 -4.43 -3.24
CA GLN A 194 -10.40 -3.96 -3.44
C GLN A 194 -11.36 -5.13 -3.73
N ASP A 195 -10.96 -6.05 -4.62
CA ASP A 195 -11.75 -7.25 -4.93
C ASP A 195 -11.96 -8.11 -3.67
N ARG A 196 -10.89 -8.32 -2.89
CA ARG A 196 -10.97 -9.03 -1.61
C ARG A 196 -11.92 -8.36 -0.60
N ILE A 197 -11.94 -7.03 -0.54
CA ILE A 197 -12.86 -6.29 0.33
C ILE A 197 -14.31 -6.51 -0.12
N GLN A 198 -14.58 -6.50 -1.43
CA GLN A 198 -15.91 -6.77 -1.97
C GLN A 198 -16.38 -8.19 -1.62
N ASP A 199 -15.50 -9.18 -1.77
CA ASP A 199 -15.81 -10.57 -1.40
C ASP A 199 -16.08 -10.73 0.09
N LEU A 200 -15.27 -10.10 0.95
CA LEU A 200 -15.48 -10.12 2.40
C LEU A 200 -16.81 -9.46 2.79
N ASN A 201 -17.19 -8.35 2.15
CA ASN A 201 -18.47 -7.71 2.39
C ASN A 201 -19.64 -8.60 1.98
N ARG A 202 -19.51 -9.33 0.86
CA ARG A 202 -20.52 -10.31 0.42
C ARG A 202 -20.64 -11.46 1.42
N LEU A 203 -19.52 -12.00 1.91
CA LEU A 203 -19.51 -13.07 2.90
C LEU A 203 -20.10 -12.61 4.23
N LEU A 204 -19.79 -11.37 4.65
CA LEU A 204 -20.37 -10.76 5.85
C LEU A 204 -21.89 -10.65 5.73
N ALA A 205 -22.40 -10.13 4.61
CA ALA A 205 -23.83 -10.04 4.37
C ALA A 205 -24.52 -11.42 4.42
N ALA A 206 -23.91 -12.44 3.80
CA ALA A 206 -24.44 -13.80 3.85
C ALA A 206 -24.37 -14.43 5.26
N ALA A 207 -23.31 -14.14 6.02
CA ALA A 207 -23.18 -14.59 7.40
C ALA A 207 -24.23 -13.93 8.31
N GLN A 208 -24.47 -12.62 8.13
CA GLN A 208 -25.51 -11.88 8.85
C GLN A 208 -26.89 -12.46 8.56
N GLN A 209 -27.22 -12.71 7.28
CA GLN A 209 -28.48 -13.34 6.90
C GLN A 209 -28.66 -14.72 7.55
N ARG A 210 -27.60 -15.54 7.62
CA ARG A 210 -27.65 -16.85 8.28
C ARG A 210 -27.83 -16.71 9.80
N LEU A 211 -27.14 -15.75 10.42
CA LEU A 211 -27.29 -15.47 11.83
C LEU A 211 -28.73 -15.05 12.12
N ASP A 212 -29.26 -14.09 11.37
CA ASP A 212 -30.63 -13.61 11.53
C ASP A 212 -31.64 -14.74 11.32
N ALA A 213 -31.43 -15.63 10.34
CA ALA A 213 -32.25 -16.83 10.15
C ALA A 213 -32.21 -17.75 11.37
N ARG A 214 -31.02 -18.03 11.93
CA ARG A 214 -30.90 -18.87 13.14
C ARG A 214 -31.53 -18.22 14.37
N VAL A 215 -31.34 -16.91 14.55
CA VAL A 215 -31.99 -16.15 15.62
C VAL A 215 -33.52 -16.25 15.46
N SER A 216 -34.03 -16.14 14.25
CA SER A 216 -35.45 -16.26 13.95
C SER A 216 -36.01 -17.67 14.18
N GLU A 217 -35.23 -18.71 13.92
CA GLU A 217 -35.60 -20.11 14.24
C GLU A 217 -35.66 -20.35 15.76
N LEU A 218 -34.70 -19.79 16.51
CA LEU A 218 -34.60 -19.99 17.96
C LEU A 218 -35.67 -19.21 18.74
N ILE A 219 -35.81 -17.91 18.45
CA ILE A 219 -36.64 -16.98 19.21
C ILE A 219 -38.05 -16.85 18.60
N GLY A 220 -38.24 -17.33 17.38
CA GLY A 220 -39.42 -17.04 16.58
C GLY A 220 -39.26 -15.74 15.80
N SER A 221 -40.02 -15.60 14.73
CA SER A 221 -40.04 -14.38 13.91
C SER A 221 -41.46 -13.80 13.88
N ASP A 222 -41.58 -12.48 13.78
CA ASP A 222 -42.89 -11.82 13.62
C ASP A 222 -43.62 -12.24 12.32
N ASN A 223 -42.87 -12.81 11.36
CA ASN A 223 -43.38 -13.35 10.10
C ASN A 223 -43.63 -14.87 10.15
N ALA A 224 -43.53 -15.50 11.32
CA ALA A 224 -43.78 -16.94 11.44
C ALA A 224 -45.26 -17.26 11.16
N PRO A 225 -45.57 -18.39 10.50
CA PRO A 225 -46.95 -18.76 10.21
C PRO A 225 -47.72 -18.98 11.52
N GLN A 226 -48.72 -18.15 11.79
CA GLN A 226 -49.48 -18.15 13.06
C GLN A 226 -50.58 -19.23 13.13
N GLY A 227 -50.61 -20.19 12.21
CA GLY A 227 -51.67 -21.20 12.15
C GLY A 227 -51.74 -22.02 13.45
N GLU A 228 -52.91 -22.10 14.07
CA GLU A 228 -53.13 -22.85 15.32
C GLU A 228 -52.80 -24.35 15.22
N ASN A 229 -52.89 -24.92 14.02
CA ASN A 229 -52.59 -26.33 13.78
C ASN A 229 -51.09 -26.62 13.57
N LEU A 230 -50.22 -25.61 13.67
CA LEU A 230 -48.78 -25.78 13.52
C LEU A 230 -48.12 -25.99 14.89
N PRO A 231 -47.11 -26.87 14.98
CA PRO A 231 -46.28 -27.03 16.17
C PRO A 231 -45.78 -25.69 16.71
N VAL A 232 -45.75 -25.56 18.04
CA VAL A 232 -45.40 -24.33 18.76
C VAL A 232 -44.01 -23.82 18.38
N GLU A 233 -43.07 -24.74 18.14
CA GLU A 233 -41.71 -24.46 17.65
C GLU A 233 -41.69 -23.64 16.36
N LEU A 234 -42.58 -23.94 15.42
CA LEU A 234 -42.67 -23.24 14.13
C LEU A 234 -43.38 -21.88 14.24
N ARG A 235 -44.13 -21.69 15.32
CA ARG A 235 -45.02 -20.54 15.54
C ARG A 235 -44.38 -19.46 16.40
N LYS A 236 -43.72 -19.87 17.48
CA LYS A 236 -43.12 -19.01 18.50
C LYS A 236 -41.62 -19.21 18.66
N GLY A 237 -41.00 -20.09 17.87
CA GLY A 237 -39.59 -20.45 17.97
C GLY A 237 -39.33 -21.68 18.84
N LEU A 238 -38.17 -22.30 18.62
CA LEU A 238 -37.76 -23.53 19.29
C LEU A 238 -37.69 -23.38 20.82
N VAL A 239 -37.27 -22.21 21.32
CA VAL A 239 -37.16 -21.97 22.77
C VAL A 239 -38.53 -22.04 23.45
N ALA A 240 -39.56 -21.44 22.84
CA ALA A 240 -40.92 -21.49 23.37
C ALA A 240 -41.54 -22.89 23.26
N GLY A 241 -41.24 -23.62 22.18
CA GLY A 241 -41.68 -25.02 22.03
C GLY A 241 -41.10 -25.93 23.11
N LEU A 242 -39.80 -25.80 23.40
CA LEU A 242 -39.16 -26.55 24.48
C LEU A 242 -39.75 -26.22 25.85
N GLU A 243 -40.09 -24.95 26.12
CA GLU A 243 -40.72 -24.56 27.38
C GLU A 243 -42.10 -25.22 27.56
N GLU A 244 -42.88 -25.34 26.48
CA GLU A 244 -44.19 -25.99 26.50
C GLU A 244 -44.05 -27.51 26.69
N GLU A 245 -43.11 -28.17 26.00
CA GLU A 245 -42.84 -29.60 26.18
C GLU A 245 -42.37 -29.92 27.61
N GLU A 246 -41.52 -29.08 28.21
CA GLU A 246 -41.12 -29.23 29.62
C GLU A 246 -42.28 -29.02 30.59
N GLN A 247 -43.24 -28.14 30.27
CA GLN A 247 -44.45 -27.97 31.07
C GLN A 247 -45.38 -29.19 30.99
N GLU A 248 -45.60 -29.73 29.80
CA GLU A 248 -46.37 -30.97 29.60
C GLU A 248 -45.72 -32.13 30.34
N ARG A 249 -44.42 -32.32 30.17
CA ARG A 249 -43.65 -33.35 30.89
C ARG A 249 -43.79 -33.22 32.41
N ASN A 250 -43.74 -32.00 32.94
CA ASN A 250 -43.96 -31.75 34.37
C ASN A 250 -45.37 -32.10 34.83
N GLN A 251 -46.40 -31.85 34.01
CA GLN A 251 -47.78 -32.25 34.32
C GLN A 251 -47.93 -33.77 34.32
N GLU A 252 -47.39 -34.46 33.32
CA GLU A 252 -47.39 -35.93 33.25
C GLU A 252 -46.69 -36.55 34.47
N PHE A 253 -45.57 -35.97 34.92
CA PHE A 253 -44.91 -36.42 36.15
C PHE A 253 -45.80 -36.25 37.38
N LEU A 254 -46.54 -35.14 37.49
CA LEU A 254 -47.47 -34.91 38.60
C LEU A 254 -48.66 -35.89 38.56
N GLU A 255 -49.19 -36.18 37.38
CA GLU A 255 -50.27 -37.16 37.21
C GLU A 255 -49.78 -38.57 37.55
N THR A 256 -48.60 -38.94 37.06
CA THR A 256 -47.97 -40.23 37.38
C THR A 256 -47.74 -40.38 38.88
N ASP A 257 -47.27 -39.34 39.57
CA ASP A 257 -47.10 -39.36 41.02
C ASP A 257 -48.44 -39.49 41.76
N ARG A 258 -49.48 -38.79 41.32
CA ARG A 258 -50.85 -38.96 41.87
C ARG A 258 -51.34 -40.39 41.69
N LEU A 259 -51.23 -40.93 40.48
CA LEU A 259 -51.65 -42.29 40.16
C LEU A 259 -50.90 -43.32 41.00
N ARG A 260 -49.58 -43.10 41.21
CA ARG A 260 -48.76 -43.94 42.09
C ARG A 260 -49.23 -43.88 43.54
N ARG A 261 -49.54 -42.69 44.06
CA ARG A 261 -50.07 -42.54 45.43
C ARG A 261 -51.42 -43.22 45.59
N ASP A 262 -52.30 -43.09 44.61
CA ASP A 262 -53.63 -43.71 44.67
C ASP A 262 -53.55 -45.23 44.51
N LEU A 263 -52.67 -45.75 43.66
CA LEU A 263 -52.38 -47.19 43.58
C LEU A 263 -51.85 -47.73 44.91
N LEU A 264 -50.94 -46.98 45.57
CA LEU A 264 -50.46 -47.35 46.90
C LEU A 264 -51.58 -47.39 47.94
N LYS A 265 -52.52 -46.42 47.92
CA LYS A 265 -53.69 -46.45 48.82
C LYS A 265 -54.58 -47.66 48.56
N VAL A 266 -54.93 -47.92 47.30
CA VAL A 266 -55.76 -49.08 46.93
C VAL A 266 -55.07 -50.39 47.34
N PHE A 267 -53.77 -50.49 47.14
CA PHE A 267 -53.00 -51.66 47.57
C PHE A 267 -53.01 -51.82 49.09
N GLN A 268 -52.90 -50.71 49.83
CA GLN A 268 -52.96 -50.71 51.29
C GLN A 268 -54.36 -51.09 51.81
N GLU A 269 -55.42 -50.56 51.20
CA GLU A 269 -56.81 -50.92 51.48
C GLU A 269 -57.07 -52.40 51.20
N GLN A 270 -56.57 -52.94 50.09
CA GLN A 270 -56.66 -54.37 49.79
C GLN A 270 -55.94 -55.21 50.86
N GLN A 271 -54.75 -54.80 51.30
CA GLN A 271 -54.05 -55.49 52.38
C GLN A 271 -54.83 -55.44 53.69
N ASP A 272 -55.45 -54.30 54.02
CA ASP A 272 -56.24 -54.17 55.23
C ASP A 272 -57.55 -54.98 55.16
N LEU A 273 -58.22 -55.03 54.00
CA LEU A 273 -59.35 -55.94 53.76
C LEU A 273 -58.94 -57.42 53.90
N ILE A 274 -57.79 -57.81 53.34
CA ILE A 274 -57.28 -59.19 53.49
C ILE A 274 -57.06 -59.51 54.97
N LYS A 275 -56.49 -58.58 55.74
CA LYS A 275 -56.35 -58.75 57.20
C LYS A 275 -57.72 -58.85 57.88
N GLU A 276 -58.68 -58.00 57.54
CA GLU A 276 -60.02 -58.00 58.13
C GLU A 276 -60.80 -59.30 57.81
N VAL A 277 -60.81 -59.74 56.55
CA VAL A 277 -61.38 -61.04 56.15
C VAL A 277 -60.68 -62.18 56.89
N SER A 278 -59.35 -62.14 57.04
CA SER A 278 -58.63 -63.16 57.81
C SER A 278 -59.02 -63.17 59.29
N GLN A 279 -59.36 -62.00 59.87
CA GLN A 279 -59.84 -61.88 61.24
C GLN A 279 -61.30 -62.34 61.40
N LEU A 280 -62.18 -61.96 60.47
CA LEU A 280 -63.57 -62.41 60.41
C LEU A 280 -63.67 -63.93 60.19
N THR A 281 -62.81 -64.49 59.35
CA THR A 281 -62.70 -65.95 59.14
C THR A 281 -62.28 -66.67 60.42
N ARG A 282 -61.46 -66.04 61.27
CA ARG A 282 -61.12 -66.56 62.60
C ARG A 282 -62.26 -66.41 63.63
N GLN A 283 -63.27 -65.58 63.36
CA GLN A 283 -64.43 -65.35 64.23
C GLN A 283 -65.67 -66.17 63.84
N LEU A 284 -65.67 -66.85 62.69
CA LEU A 284 -66.72 -67.78 62.30
C LEU A 284 -66.59 -69.10 63.09
N PRO A 285 -67.68 -69.63 63.67
CA PRO A 285 -67.66 -70.92 64.37
C PRO A 285 -67.38 -72.05 63.36
N HIS A 286 -66.38 -72.89 63.65
CA HIS A 286 -66.05 -74.06 62.84
C HIS A 286 -67.24 -75.02 62.75
N GLN A 287 -67.95 -75.01 61.63
CA GLN A 287 -68.85 -76.08 61.22
C GLN A 287 -68.06 -77.10 60.40
N ASP A 288 -67.72 -78.21 61.07
CA ASP A 288 -67.26 -79.46 60.49
C ASP A 288 -68.28 -79.96 59.47
N GLN A 289 -67.88 -80.14 58.21
CA GLN A 289 -68.33 -81.24 57.33
C GLN A 289 -67.55 -81.22 56.01
N GLY A 290 -66.76 -82.27 55.81
CA GLY A 290 -65.94 -82.47 54.63
C GLY A 290 -66.67 -83.13 53.46
N TYR A 291 -66.17 -82.83 52.26
CA TYR A 291 -66.08 -83.61 51.01
C TYR A 291 -65.18 -82.75 50.10
N GLY A 292 -64.22 -83.17 49.31
CA GLY A 292 -63.66 -84.46 48.92
C GLY A 292 -62.60 -84.14 47.85
N GLU A 293 -61.52 -84.90 47.82
CA GLU A 293 -60.38 -84.74 46.90
C GLU A 293 -60.78 -84.75 45.41
N LYS A 294 -60.12 -83.90 44.60
CA LYS A 294 -59.60 -84.30 43.29
C LYS A 294 -58.26 -83.61 42.99
N LYS A 295 -57.22 -84.42 42.83
CA LYS A 295 -55.92 -84.09 42.20
C LYS A 295 -56.07 -83.98 40.68
N GLN A 296 -55.41 -83.00 40.08
CA GLN A 296 -54.81 -83.02 38.73
C GLN A 296 -53.84 -81.82 38.66
N GLU A 297 -52.55 -82.07 38.86
CA GLU A 297 -51.50 -82.26 37.84
C GLU A 297 -51.03 -80.98 37.13
N THR A 298 -49.77 -80.68 37.45
CA THR A 298 -48.74 -79.89 36.77
C THR A 298 -48.89 -79.66 35.27
N GLY A 299 -48.68 -78.41 34.85
CA GLY A 299 -48.53 -78.00 33.45
C GLY A 299 -47.77 -76.68 33.32
N ASP A 300 -46.48 -76.81 33.05
CA ASP A 300 -45.45 -75.83 32.72
C ASP A 300 -45.82 -74.96 31.49
N LYS A 301 -45.53 -73.64 31.53
CA LYS A 301 -44.68 -72.92 30.56
C LYS A 301 -44.85 -71.39 30.59
N LEU A 302 -43.69 -70.74 30.78
CA LEU A 302 -43.36 -69.41 30.31
C LEU A 302 -43.59 -69.27 28.79
N SER A 303 -44.08 -68.12 28.36
CA SER A 303 -43.60 -67.48 27.11
C SER A 303 -43.82 -65.98 27.16
N GLU A 304 -42.73 -65.29 26.86
CA GLU A 304 -42.57 -63.84 26.76
C GLU A 304 -43.41 -63.29 25.60
N ALA A 305 -44.05 -62.14 25.82
CA ALA A 305 -44.58 -61.31 24.75
C ALA A 305 -43.62 -60.14 24.53
N THR A 306 -42.91 -60.16 23.41
CA THR A 306 -42.19 -58.99 22.85
C THR A 306 -43.15 -58.25 21.91
N PRO A 307 -43.17 -56.90 21.89
CA PRO A 307 -44.08 -56.10 21.09
C PRO A 307 -43.59 -55.94 19.64
N GLN A 308 -44.52 -55.60 18.74
CA GLN A 308 -44.23 -54.85 17.51
C GLN A 308 -44.26 -53.36 17.80
#